data_AF-A0A7X7BWS0-F1
#
_entry.id   AF-A0A7X7BWS0-F1
#
_cell.length_a   1.000
_cell.length_b   1.000
_cell.length_c   1.000
_cell.angle_alpha   90.00
_cell.angle_beta   90.00
_cell.angle_gamma   90.00
#
_symmetry.space_group_name_H-M   'P 1'
#
loop_
_entity.id
_entity.type
_entity.pdbx_description
1 polymer ?
#
loop_
_entity_poly.entity_id
_entity_poly.type
_entity_poly.pdbx_seq_one_letter_code
_entity_poly.pdbx_strand_id
1 'polypeptide(L)'
;MTIFCIVCGIFFTWLTKKTNSCIPAVLAHGALNGFAAAPTFFIANNEDVLLGPTACGLIGMVGFISLAIFILCASKQTVKSV
;
A
#
# COMPACT_ATOMS: atom_id res chain seq x y z
N MET A 1 -2.64 2.94 11.44
CA MET A 1 -1.27 2.57 10.99
C MET A 1 -1.05 1.07 10.89
N THR A 2 -1.45 0.25 11.87
CA THR A 2 -1.16 -1.20 11.86
C THR A 2 -1.66 -1.94 10.60
N ILE A 3 -2.92 -1.72 10.20
CA ILE A 3 -3.50 -2.36 9.01
C ILE A 3 -2.79 -1.90 7.74
N PHE A 4 -2.52 -0.60 7.61
CA PHE A 4 -1.75 -0.04 6.50
C PHE A 4 -0.37 -0.68 6.38
N CYS A 5 0.35 -0.82 7.50
CA CYS A 5 1.66 -1.47 7.51
C CYS A 5 1.60 -2.93 7.05
N ILE A 6 0.57 -3.68 7.45
CA ILE A 6 0.38 -5.07 7.01
C ILE A 6 0.14 -5.12 5.49
N VAL A 7 -0.74 -4.27 4.97
CA VAL A 7 -1.07 -4.19 3.54
C VAL A 7 0.14 -3.80 2.71
N CYS A 8 0.87 -2.75 3.10
CA CYS A 8 2.11 -2.34 2.44
C CYS A 8 3.20 -3.42 2.52
N GLY A 9 3.29 -4.13 3.65
CA GLY A 9 4.21 -5.26 3.83
C GLY A 9 3.96 -6.41 2.85
N ILE A 10 2.69 -6.75 2.60
CA ILE A 10 2.31 -7.74 1.57
C ILE A 10 2.77 -7.28 0.18
N PHE A 11 2.52 -6.00 -0.15
CA PHE A 11 2.93 -5.43 -1.43
C PHE A 11 4.45 -5.44 -1.64
N PHE A 12 5.22 -4.98 -0.65
CA PHE A 12 6.69 -4.97 -0.73
C PHE A 12 7.28 -6.37 -0.80
N THR A 13 6.73 -7.31 -0.02
CA THR A 13 7.17 -8.72 -0.04
C THR A 13 6.96 -9.34 -1.42
N TRP A 14 5.80 -9.09 -2.03
CA TRP A 14 5.53 -9.54 -3.40
C TRP A 14 6.49 -8.91 -4.40
N LEU A 15 6.75 -7.61 -4.29
CA LEU A 15 7.65 -6.89 -5.18
C LEU A 15 9.09 -7.43 -5.09
N THR A 16 9.57 -7.71 -3.87
CA THR A 16 10.87 -8.33 -3.65
C THR A 16 10.94 -9.74 -4.21
N LYS A 17 9.91 -10.56 -3.99
CA LYS A 17 9.86 -11.93 -4.56
C LYS A 17 9.83 -11.93 -6.09
N LYS A 18 9.11 -10.99 -6.70
CA LYS A 18 8.98 -10.90 -8.17
C LYS A 18 10.26 -10.41 -8.84
N THR A 19 11.02 -9.54 -8.19
CA THR A 19 12.24 -8.94 -8.74
C THR A 19 13.53 -9.57 -8.23
N ASN A 20 13.44 -10.51 -7.29
CA ASN A 20 14.58 -11.08 -6.55
C ASN A 20 15.53 -10.02 -5.96
N SER A 21 15.01 -8.83 -5.65
CA SER A 21 15.80 -7.69 -5.15
C SER A 21 15.01 -6.85 -4.17
N CYS A 22 15.70 -6.28 -3.18
CA CYS A 22 15.10 -5.35 -2.21
C CYS A 22 15.00 -3.92 -2.74
N ILE A 23 15.77 -3.55 -3.78
CA ILE A 23 15.81 -2.19 -4.31
C ILE A 23 14.42 -1.68 -4.73
N PRO A 24 13.60 -2.44 -5.49
CA PRO A 24 12.28 -1.98 -5.88
C PRO A 24 11.35 -1.76 -4.69
N ALA A 25 11.47 -2.57 -3.63
CA ALA A 25 10.68 -2.43 -2.41
C ALA A 25 11.06 -1.17 -1.62
N VAL A 26 12.36 -0.86 -1.51
CA VAL A 26 12.83 0.35 -0.81
C VAL A 26 12.42 1.61 -1.56
N LEU A 27 12.50 1.61 -2.90
CA LEU A 27 12.03 2.74 -3.71
C LEU A 27 10.51 2.96 -3.56
N ALA A 28 9.72 1.89 -3.60
CA ALA A 28 8.28 1.97 -3.39
C ALA A 28 7.93 2.49 -1.99
N HIS A 29 8.66 2.04 -0.95
CA HIS A 29 8.49 2.55 0.42
C HIS A 29 8.84 4.04 0.54
N GLY A 30 9.97 4.45 -0.06
CA GLY A 30 10.40 5.85 -0.09
C GLY A 30 9.39 6.74 -0.80
N ALA A 31 8.86 6.30 -1.94
CA ALA A 31 7.79 7.00 -2.65
C ALA A 31 6.53 7.15 -1.78
N LEU A 32 6.10 6.10 -1.10
CA LEU A 32 4.92 6.16 -0.22
C LEU A 32 5.08 7.17 0.91
N ASN A 33 6.25 7.23 1.55
CA ASN A 33 6.52 8.24 2.57
C ASN A 33 6.57 9.66 1.98
N GLY A 34 7.15 9.84 0.79
CA GLY A 34 7.19 11.14 0.12
C GLY A 34 5.82 11.67 -0.29
N PHE A 35 4.90 10.77 -0.69
CA PHE A 35 3.54 11.12 -1.11
C PHE A 35 2.48 11.02 0.01
N ALA A 36 2.86 10.61 1.23
CA ALA A 36 1.91 10.38 2.33
C ALA A 36 1.05 11.62 2.66
N ALA A 37 1.64 12.82 2.55
CA ALA A 37 0.97 14.11 2.77
C ALA A 37 0.50 14.78 1.46
N ALA A 38 0.76 14.22 0.29
CA ALA A 38 0.31 14.81 -0.97
C ALA A 38 -1.22 15.07 -1.04
N PRO A 39 -2.09 14.21 -0.49
CA PRO A 39 -3.55 14.44 -0.53
C PRO A 39 -4.01 15.62 0.33
N THR A 40 -3.25 16.01 1.35
CA THR A 40 -3.66 17.10 2.25
C THR A 40 -3.57 18.46 1.57
N PHE A 41 -2.80 18.59 0.49
CA PHE A 41 -2.74 19.81 -0.32
C PHE A 41 -4.05 20.11 -1.08
N PHE A 42 -4.95 19.13 -1.21
CA PHE A 42 -6.21 19.28 -1.96
C PHE A 42 -7.44 19.51 -1.06
N ILE A 43 -7.27 19.70 0.26
CA ILE A 43 -8.37 19.90 1.21
C ILE A 43 -8.51 21.37 1.58
N ALA A 44 -9.75 21.88 1.60
CA ALA A 44 -10.03 23.29 1.90
C ALA A 44 -10.26 23.59 3.39
N ASN A 45 -10.91 22.70 4.18
CA ASN A 45 -11.08 22.80 5.65
C ASN A 45 -11.83 21.56 6.20
N ASN A 46 -11.59 21.21 7.47
CA ASN A 46 -12.12 20.06 8.24
C ASN A 46 -11.62 18.68 7.81
N GLU A 47 -10.72 18.10 8.60
CA GLU A 47 -10.24 16.73 8.47
C GLU A 47 -10.67 15.87 9.66
N ASP A 48 -11.65 15.00 9.43
CA ASP A 48 -11.90 13.86 10.32
C ASP A 48 -10.67 12.95 10.26
N VAL A 49 -9.89 12.84 11.33
CA VAL A 49 -8.62 12.06 11.35
C VAL A 49 -8.81 10.58 10.93
N LEU A 50 -10.01 10.02 11.09
CA LEU A 50 -10.33 8.64 10.68
C LEU A 50 -10.67 8.49 9.19
N LEU A 51 -11.37 9.47 8.61
CA LEU A 51 -11.81 9.45 7.21
C LEU A 51 -10.86 10.23 6.30
N GLY A 52 -10.01 11.08 6.88
CA GLY A 52 -9.18 12.07 6.22
C GLY A 52 -8.43 11.49 5.03
N PRO A 53 -8.18 12.27 3.98
CA PRO A 53 -7.73 11.77 2.69
C PRO A 53 -6.24 11.41 2.66
N THR A 54 -5.54 11.49 3.79
CA THR A 54 -4.17 11.01 3.90
C THR A 54 -4.08 9.55 3.46
N ALA A 55 -2.90 9.13 2.97
CA ALA A 55 -2.69 7.75 2.53
C ALA A 55 -3.01 6.70 3.62
N CYS A 56 -2.98 7.13 4.89
CA CYS A 56 -3.31 6.34 6.06
C CYS A 56 -4.79 6.38 6.49
N GLY A 57 -5.61 7.24 5.88
CA GLY A 57 -7.05 7.29 6.12
C GLY A 57 -7.79 6.16 5.44
N LEU A 58 -9.03 5.89 5.88
CA LEU A 58 -9.80 4.75 5.40
C LEU A 58 -10.01 4.78 3.87
N ILE A 59 -10.28 5.96 3.30
CA ILE A 59 -10.48 6.17 1.86
C ILE A 59 -9.18 5.90 1.08
N GLY A 60 -8.05 6.43 1.54
CA GLY A 60 -6.73 6.18 0.93
C GLY A 60 -6.33 4.70 0.98
N MET A 61 -6.68 4.01 2.08
CA MET A 61 -6.39 2.58 2.24
C MET A 61 -7.15 1.67 1.28
N VAL A 62 -8.32 2.06 0.75
CA VAL A 62 -9.13 1.19 -0.13
C VAL A 62 -8.34 0.71 -1.34
N GLY A 63 -7.56 1.61 -1.96
CA GLY A 63 -6.71 1.27 -3.10
C GLY A 63 -5.62 0.25 -2.76
N PHE A 64 -4.94 0.45 -1.61
CA PHE A 64 -3.89 -0.46 -1.14
C PHE A 64 -4.45 -1.82 -0.70
N ILE A 65 -5.60 -1.86 -0.04
CA ILE A 65 -6.27 -3.09 0.38
C ILE A 65 -6.67 -3.90 -0.86
N SER A 66 -7.25 -3.24 -1.87
CA SER A 66 -7.63 -3.88 -3.13
C SER A 66 -6.42 -4.51 -3.83
N LEU A 67 -5.28 -3.79 -3.86
CA LEU A 67 -4.03 -4.30 -4.40
C LEU A 67 -3.50 -5.50 -3.60
N ALA A 68 -3.55 -5.47 -2.27
CA ALA A 68 -3.13 -6.60 -1.45
C ALA A 68 -4.02 -7.83 -1.66
N ILE A 69 -5.34 -7.66 -1.76
CA ILE A 69 -6.26 -8.77 -2.08
C ILE A 69 -5.92 -9.36 -3.45
N PHE A 70 -5.70 -8.51 -4.46
CA PHE A 70 -5.30 -8.96 -5.79
C PHE A 70 -4.00 -9.77 -5.77
N ILE A 71 -2.98 -9.28 -5.07
CA ILE A 71 -1.69 -9.96 -4.92
C ILE A 71 -1.84 -11.31 -4.20
N LEU A 72 -2.65 -11.38 -3.15
CA LEU A 72 -2.90 -12.63 -2.43
C LEU A 72 -3.64 -13.65 -3.30
N CYS A 73 -4.64 -13.22 -4.07
CA CYS A 73 -5.34 -14.08 -5.03
C CYS A 73 -4.41 -14.56 -6.14
N ALA A 74 -3.61 -13.67 -6.73
CA ALA A 74 -2.64 -14.01 -7.77
C ALA A 74 -1.54 -14.95 -7.25
N SER A 75 -1.05 -14.74 -6.03
CA SER A 75 -0.03 -15.60 -5.41
C SER A 75 -0.55 -16.99 -5.07
N LYS A 76 -1.84 -17.14 -4.73
CA LYS A 76 -2.45 -18.46 -4.51
C LYS A 76 -2.50 -19.30 -5.78
N GLN A 77 -2.63 -18.69 -6.96
CA GLN A 77 -2.60 -19.40 -8.24
C GLN A 77 -1.22 -19.99 -8.55
N THR A 78 -0.14 -19.29 -8.15
CA THR A 78 1.24 -19.75 -8.40
C THR A 78 1.63 -20.98 -7.58
N VAL A 79 1.02 -21.18 -6.41
CA VAL A 79 1.28 -22.35 -5.54
C VAL A 79 0.48 -23.58 -5.99
N LYS A 80 -0.64 -23.39 -6.69
CA LYS A 80 -1.51 -24.48 -7.13
C LYS A 80 -1.08 -25.13 -8.46
N SER A 81 -0.08 -24.57 -9.14
CA SER A 81 0.43 -25.06 -10.42
C SER A 81 1.81 -25.73 -10.31
N VAL A 82 2.24 -26.11 -9.11
CA VAL A 82 3.48 -26.87 -8.86
C VAL A 82 3.11 -28.24 -8.32
#